data_AF-A0A6P3Y0K5-F1
#
_entry.id   AF-A0A6P3Y0K5-F1
#
_cell.length_a   1.000
_cell.length_b   1.000
_cell.length_c   1.000
_cell.angle_alpha   90.00
_cell.angle_beta   90.00
_cell.angle_gamma   90.00
#
_symmetry.space_group_name_H-M   'P 1'
#
loop_
_entity.id
_entity.type
_entity.pdbx_description
1 polymer ?
#
loop_
_entity_poly.entity_id
_entity_poly.type
_entity_poly.pdbx_seq_one_letter_code
_entity_poly.pdbx_strand_id
1 'polypeptide(L)'
;MKKLHEWLLVMTGLFSIWYAVLTSNFMLVKEWQNVVFVLPFTLLFLFGLFAATVVMYRVLTFNICKSAATELQQQIEEAKKDLRSKGIIFKEINVPSAS
;
A
#
# COMPACT_ATOMS: atom_id res chain seq x y z
N MET A 1 -8.26 16.05 -0.52
CA MET A 1 -9.14 15.10 -1.24
C MET A 1 -9.26 15.34 -2.76
N LYS A 2 -8.31 16.02 -3.44
CA LYS A 2 -8.40 16.26 -4.91
C LYS A 2 -7.62 15.23 -5.76
N LYS A 3 -6.60 14.61 -5.17
CA LYS A 3 -5.71 13.65 -5.86
C LYS A 3 -6.41 12.38 -6.33
N LEU A 4 -7.38 11.88 -5.56
CA LEU A 4 -8.18 10.72 -5.97
C LEU A 4 -9.03 11.04 -7.22
N HIS A 5 -9.71 12.19 -7.22
CA HIS A 5 -10.53 12.62 -8.35
C HIS A 5 -9.69 12.90 -9.59
N GLU A 6 -8.49 13.48 -9.42
CA GLU A 6 -7.52 13.71 -10.49
C GLU A 6 -7.10 12.38 -11.16
N TRP A 7 -6.75 11.37 -10.37
CA TRP A 7 -6.43 10.03 -10.89
C TRP A 7 -7.63 9.32 -11.50
N LEU A 8 -8.82 9.45 -10.92
CA LEU A 8 -10.04 8.85 -11.44
C LEU A 8 -10.38 9.40 -12.84
N LEU A 9 -10.22 10.71 -13.05
CA LEU A 9 -10.41 11.34 -14.35
C LEU A 9 -9.40 10.85 -15.38
N VAL A 10 -8.13 10.74 -15.00
CA VAL A 10 -7.07 10.20 -15.88
C VAL A 10 -7.36 8.76 -16.30
N MET A 11 -7.72 7.89 -15.35
CA MET A 11 -8.06 6.50 -15.65
C MET A 11 -9.28 6.41 -16.55
N THR A 12 -10.32 7.19 -16.27
CA THR A 12 -11.55 7.23 -17.09
C THR A 12 -11.25 7.69 -18.52
N GLY A 13 -10.39 8.69 -18.70
CA GLY A 13 -9.96 9.15 -20.03
C GLY A 13 -9.18 8.08 -20.80
N LEU A 14 -8.26 7.37 -20.14
CA LEU A 14 -7.52 6.27 -20.73
C LEU A 14 -8.44 5.12 -21.16
N PHE A 15 -9.40 4.73 -20.32
CA PHE A 15 -10.40 3.71 -20.67
C PHE A 15 -11.31 4.15 -21.83
N SER A 16 -11.67 5.44 -21.87
CA SER A 16 -12.45 6.01 -22.98
C SER A 16 -11.70 5.96 -24.31
N ILE A 17 -10.41 6.33 -24.31
CA ILE A 17 -9.54 6.22 -25.49
C ILE A 17 -9.42 4.76 -25.93
N TRP A 18 -9.20 3.82 -25.00
CA TRP A 18 -9.13 2.40 -25.31
C TRP A 18 -10.44 1.87 -25.92
N TYR A 19 -11.59 2.27 -25.38
CA TYR A 19 -12.91 1.91 -25.92
C TYR A 19 -13.15 2.50 -27.32
N ALA A 20 -12.69 3.73 -27.56
CA ALA A 20 -12.73 4.36 -28.88
C ALA A 20 -11.85 3.60 -29.90
N VAL A 21 -10.66 3.15 -29.48
CA VAL A 21 -9.79 2.30 -30.31
C VAL A 21 -10.46 0.96 -30.61
N LEU A 22 -11.16 0.35 -29.65
CA LEU A 22 -11.88 -0.91 -29.85
C LEU A 22 -13.03 -0.79 -30.87
N THR A 23 -13.69 0.35 -30.92
CA THR A 23 -14.80 0.63 -31.86
C THR A 23 -14.34 1.18 -33.21
N SER A 24 -13.06 1.54 -33.34
CA SER A 24 -12.49 2.05 -34.58
C SER A 24 -12.28 0.92 -35.61
N ASN A 25 -12.66 1.19 -36.86
CA ASN A 25 -12.53 0.25 -37.99
C ASN A 25 -11.14 0.28 -38.65
N PHE A 26 -10.07 0.50 -37.88
CA PHE A 26 -8.72 0.45 -38.44
C PHE A 26 -8.35 -1.00 -38.80
N MET A 27 -7.83 -1.21 -40.02
CA MET A 27 -7.47 -2.53 -40.54
C MET A 27 -6.47 -3.28 -39.62
N LEU A 28 -5.51 -2.53 -39.04
CA LEU A 28 -4.54 -3.04 -38.05
C LEU A 28 -5.19 -3.50 -36.73
N VAL A 29 -6.22 -2.79 -36.27
CA VAL A 29 -6.93 -3.13 -35.03
C VAL A 29 -7.77 -4.38 -35.22
N LYS A 30 -8.28 -4.62 -36.43
CA LYS A 30 -9.10 -5.80 -36.74
C LYS A 30 -8.29 -7.11 -36.72
N GLU A 31 -7.03 -7.07 -37.14
CA GLU A 31 -6.12 -8.23 -37.06
C GLU A 31 -5.67 -8.51 -35.61
N TRP A 32 -5.50 -7.46 -34.80
CA TRP A 32 -4.98 -7.56 -33.43
C TRP A 32 -6.06 -7.35 -32.34
N GLN A 33 -7.33 -7.41 -32.70
CA GLN A 33 -8.46 -7.04 -31.84
C GLN A 33 -8.46 -7.82 -30.52
N ASN A 34 -8.10 -9.10 -30.58
CA ASN A 34 -8.05 -9.97 -29.40
C ASN A 34 -6.94 -9.55 -28.42
N VAL A 35 -5.80 -9.08 -28.94
CA VAL A 35 -4.68 -8.59 -28.12
C VAL A 35 -5.04 -7.25 -27.48
N VAL A 36 -5.66 -6.34 -28.26
CA VAL A 36 -6.14 -5.04 -27.76
C VAL A 36 -7.17 -5.22 -26.63
N PHE A 37 -8.03 -6.24 -26.74
CA PHE A 37 -9.03 -6.54 -25.72
C PHE A 37 -8.42 -7.02 -24.40
N VAL A 38 -7.39 -7.85 -24.45
CA VAL A 38 -6.73 -8.46 -23.28
C VAL A 38 -5.73 -7.50 -22.61
N LEU A 39 -5.20 -6.54 -23.35
CA LEU A 39 -4.17 -5.58 -22.91
C LEU A 39 -4.46 -4.88 -21.57
N PRO A 40 -5.63 -4.26 -21.33
CA PRO A 40 -5.90 -3.60 -20.04
C PRO A 40 -5.98 -4.58 -18.87
N PHE A 41 -6.50 -5.80 -19.09
CA PHE A 41 -6.59 -6.82 -18.05
C PHE A 41 -5.21 -7.34 -17.65
N THR A 42 -4.34 -7.60 -18.64
CA THR A 42 -2.96 -8.02 -18.38
C THR A 42 -2.19 -6.92 -17.64
N LEU A 43 -2.33 -5.65 -18.04
CA LEU A 43 -1.67 -4.53 -17.38
C LEU A 43 -2.13 -4.36 -15.92
N LEU A 44 -3.44 -4.45 -15.68
CA LEU A 44 -4.02 -4.40 -14.33
C LEU A 44 -3.51 -5.57 -13.47
N PHE A 45 -3.45 -6.77 -14.04
CA PHE A 45 -3.00 -7.97 -13.34
C PHE A 45 -1.52 -7.88 -12.93
N LEU A 46 -0.64 -7.47 -13.85
CA LEU A 46 0.78 -7.23 -13.53
C LEU A 46 0.95 -6.14 -12.46
N PHE A 47 0.22 -5.03 -12.60
CA PHE A 47 0.25 -3.95 -11.61
C PHE A 47 -0.23 -4.43 -10.24
N GLY A 48 -1.31 -5.22 -10.20
CA GLY A 48 -1.83 -5.82 -8.97
C GLY A 48 -0.83 -6.78 -8.31
N LEU A 49 -0.21 -7.66 -9.08
CA LEU A 49 0.84 -8.56 -8.58
C LEU A 49 2.06 -7.80 -8.05
N PHE A 50 2.49 -6.76 -8.76
CA PHE A 50 3.59 -5.92 -8.32
C PHE A 50 3.24 -5.20 -7.01
N ALA A 51 2.07 -4.57 -6.94
CA ALA A 51 1.59 -3.89 -5.74
C ALA A 51 1.47 -4.85 -4.55
N ALA A 52 0.88 -6.04 -4.76
CA ALA A 52 0.77 -7.07 -3.74
C ALA A 52 2.15 -7.52 -3.24
N THR A 53 3.10 -7.76 -4.16
CA THR A 53 4.48 -8.15 -3.81
C THR A 53 5.18 -7.07 -2.98
N VAL A 54 5.05 -5.79 -3.38
CA VAL A 54 5.65 -4.66 -2.66
C VAL A 54 5.04 -4.50 -1.27
N VAL A 55 3.71 -4.58 -1.16
CA VAL A 55 3.03 -4.51 0.13
C VAL A 55 3.44 -5.68 1.01
N MET A 56 3.42 -6.91 0.49
CA MET A 56 3.85 -8.11 1.22
C MET A 56 5.28 -7.98 1.71
N TYR A 57 6.21 -7.57 0.84
CA TYR A 57 7.62 -7.36 1.19
C TYR A 57 7.79 -6.30 2.29
N ARG A 58 7.08 -5.18 2.20
CA ARG A 58 7.14 -4.12 3.22
C ARG A 58 6.52 -4.55 4.55
N VAL A 59 5.42 -5.29 4.52
CA VAL A 59 4.77 -5.83 5.72
C VAL A 59 5.67 -6.85 6.40
N LEU A 60 6.29 -7.77 5.64
CA LEU A 60 7.24 -8.73 6.17
C LEU A 60 8.49 -8.03 6.74
N THR A 61 9.00 -6.99 6.08
CA THR A 61 10.16 -6.21 6.56
C THR A 61 9.83 -5.42 7.83
N PHE A 62 8.61 -4.88 7.97
CA PHE A 62 8.17 -4.20 9.19
C PHE A 62 8.14 -5.14 10.40
N ASN A 63 7.82 -6.41 10.22
CA ASN A 63 7.82 -7.41 11.30
C ASN A 63 9.24 -7.72 11.84
N ILE A 64 10.30 -7.36 11.09
CA ILE A 64 11.70 -7.58 11.50
C ILE A 64 12.21 -6.41 12.38
N CYS A 65 11.40 -5.38 12.63
CA CYS A 65 11.79 -4.19 13.40
C CYS A 65 11.85 -4.44 14.93
N LYS A 66 12.42 -5.56 15.37
CA LYS A 66 12.73 -5.83 16.78
C LYS A 66 13.61 -4.73 17.37
N SER A 67 14.56 -4.20 16.61
CA SER A 67 15.44 -3.12 17.07
C SER A 67 14.67 -1.85 17.44
N ALA A 68 13.74 -1.38 16.61
CA ALA A 68 12.96 -0.18 16.91
C ALA A 68 11.96 -0.42 18.06
N ALA A 69 11.42 -1.64 18.18
CA ALA A 69 10.60 -2.02 19.32
C ALA A 69 11.41 -2.00 20.64
N THR A 70 12.65 -2.49 20.62
CA THR A 70 13.56 -2.46 21.78
C THR A 70 13.95 -1.04 22.16
N GLU A 71 14.27 -0.17 21.18
CA GLU A 71 14.58 1.23 21.43
C GLU A 71 13.40 1.98 22.06
N LEU A 72 12.18 1.75 21.54
CA LEU A 72 10.95 2.32 22.11
C LEU A 72 10.70 1.81 23.54
N GLN A 73 10.92 0.52 23.81
CA GLN A 73 10.79 -0.06 25.15
C GLN A 73 11.76 0.61 26.13
N GLN A 74 13.00 0.87 25.71
CA GLN A 74 13.99 1.55 26.54
C GLN A 74 13.57 3.00 26.86
N GLN A 75 13.07 3.74 25.87
CA GLN A 75 12.55 5.10 26.07
C GLN A 75 11.35 5.12 27.02
N ILE A 76 10.47 4.10 26.97
CA ILE A 76 9.35 3.96 27.91
C ILE A 76 9.86 3.73 29.34
N GLU A 77 10.91 2.92 29.52
CA GLU A 77 11.45 2.64 30.86
C GLU A 77 12.16 3.87 31.45
N GLU A 78 12.91 4.61 30.64
CA GLU A 78 13.52 5.88 31.04
C GLU A 78 12.46 6.93 31.42
N ALA A 79 11.40 7.07 30.62
CA ALA A 79 10.28 7.97 30.93
C ALA A 79 9.56 7.55 32.23
N LYS A 80 9.36 6.25 32.46
CA LYS A 80 8.80 5.74 33.73
C LYS A 80 9.68 6.09 34.93
N LYS A 81 11.02 5.98 34.79
CA LYS A 81 11.98 6.34 35.86
C LYS A 81 11.92 7.85 36.15
N ASP A 82 11.89 8.70 35.12
CA ASP A 82 11.78 10.15 35.30
C ASP A 82 10.47 10.54 35.98
N LEU A 83 9.35 9.94 35.58
CA LEU A 83 8.03 10.22 36.16
C LEU A 83 7.91 9.70 37.60
N ARG A 84 8.54 8.56 37.94
CA ARG A 84 8.67 8.10 39.33
C ARG A 84 9.52 9.05 40.17
N SER A 85 10.60 9.62 39.61
CA SER A 85 11.42 10.62 40.30
C SER A 85 10.63 11.89 40.63
N LYS A 86 9.63 12.22 39.81
CA LYS A 86 8.67 13.31 40.02
C LYS A 86 7.47 12.94 40.92
N GLY A 87 7.47 11.74 41.52
CA GLY A 87 6.47 11.31 42.49
C GLY A 87 5.16 10.75 41.90
N ILE A 88 5.13 10.43 40.60
CA ILE A 88 3.94 9.87 39.94
C ILE A 88 3.94 8.34 40.10
N ILE A 89 2.90 7.79 40.73
CA ILE A 89 2.73 6.34 40.94
C ILE A 89 1.90 5.75 39.80
N PHE A 90 2.52 4.89 38.98
CA PHE A 90 1.82 4.16 37.92
C PHE A 90 1.10 2.95 38.49
N LYS A 91 -0.18 2.78 38.16
CA LYS A 91 -0.90 1.52 38.34
C LYS A 91 -0.41 0.58 37.23
N GLU A 92 0.30 -0.50 37.59
CA GLU A 92 0.78 -1.51 36.64
C GLU A 92 -0.43 -2.11 35.89
N ILE A 93 -0.62 -1.69 34.65
CA ILE A 93 -1.55 -2.35 33.73
C ILE A 93 -0.73 -3.48 33.10
N ASN A 94 -1.08 -4.72 33.42
CA ASN A 94 -0.44 -5.90 32.88
C ASN A 94 -0.69 -5.95 31.36
N VAL A 95 0.23 -5.41 30.57
CA VAL A 95 0.20 -5.49 29.11
C VAL A 95 0.89 -6.80 28.74
N PRO A 96 0.16 -7.78 28.17
CA PRO A 96 0.78 -9.02 27.75
C PRO A 96 1.81 -8.68 26.68
N SER A 97 3.05 -9.10 26.93
CA SER A 97 4.16 -9.03 25.98
C SER A 97 3.76 -9.79 24.72
N ALA A 98 3.46 -9.05 23.65
CA ALA A 98 3.27 -9.63 22.33
C ALA A 98 4.60 -10.26 21.89
N SER A 99 4.59 -11.59 21.80
CA SER A 99 5.65 -12.45 21.25
C SER A 99 5.85 -12.23 19.76
#